data_AF-A0A3D8VQJ4-F1
#
_entry.id   AF-A0A3D8VQJ4-F1
#
_cell.length_a   1.000
_cell.length_b   1.000
_cell.length_c   1.000
_cell.angle_alpha   90.00
_cell.angle_beta   90.00
_cell.angle_gamma   90.00
#
_symmetry.space_group_name_H-M   'P 1'
#
loop_
_entity.id
_entity.type
_entity.pdbx_description
1 polymer ?
#
loop_
_entity_poly.entity_id
_entity_poly.type
_entity_poly.pdbx_seq_one_letter_code
_entity_poly.pdbx_strand_id
1 'polypeptide(L)'
;MEELHESLMEARRRYLEKERLHREREQLKKEHKELRAKEQHYLEKLKEEQEDVEKLERMSLTNLFVTITSKKLERVEQEKREAVEARLKWREAHQSALEVKKEEKALSERITACGNPKAEYEGLYQRKKQFLISKGEEKGERLLKLSEKRSMLQAELVEINEAIHAGQSAMQSLEKASVSLTSAENWGALDMLGGGLLTTAVKHSRVDDADTAIHTAQRHLRKFANEIEDLGNHYDINLRISGGLTVVDYFLDGLLVDWFVQNKIQSSHEEVREIRKKTHEALLDLESLQRQFATEETQLTKEMDHIVRYT
;
A
#
# COMPACT_ATOMS: atom_id res chain seq x y z
N MET A 1 -21.59 30.98 -22.07
CA MET A 1 -20.49 29.98 -22.19
C MET A 1 -19.20 30.55 -21.65
N GLU A 2 -18.79 31.75 -22.07
CA GLU A 2 -17.64 32.46 -21.51
C GLU A 2 -17.73 32.64 -19.98
N GLU A 3 -18.82 33.19 -19.45
CA GLU A 3 -18.95 33.39 -17.99
C GLU A 3 -18.83 32.08 -17.16
N LEU A 4 -19.38 30.97 -17.68
CA LEU A 4 -19.30 29.65 -17.03
C LEU A 4 -17.88 29.07 -17.13
N HIS A 5 -17.21 29.29 -18.26
CA HIS A 5 -15.81 28.89 -18.45
C HIS A 5 -14.88 29.70 -17.55
N GLU A 6 -15.03 31.02 -17.47
CA GLU A 6 -14.24 31.91 -16.62
C GLU A 6 -14.40 31.54 -15.14
N SER A 7 -15.64 31.35 -14.68
CA SER A 7 -15.94 30.92 -13.30
C SER A 7 -15.30 29.56 -12.99
N LEU A 8 -15.32 28.62 -13.94
CA LEU A 8 -14.68 27.30 -13.78
C LEU A 8 -13.15 27.43 -13.65
N MET A 9 -12.53 28.29 -14.46
CA MET A 9 -11.08 28.52 -14.42
C MET A 9 -10.63 29.24 -13.16
N GLU A 10 -11.44 30.17 -12.65
CA GLU A 10 -11.20 30.82 -11.36
C GLU A 10 -11.32 29.84 -10.18
N ALA A 11 -12.39 29.03 -10.14
CA ALA A 11 -12.54 27.99 -9.14
C ALA A 11 -11.38 26.98 -9.17
N ARG A 12 -10.92 26.62 -10.38
CA ARG A 12 -9.74 25.75 -10.58
C ARG A 12 -8.47 26.39 -10.00
N ARG A 13 -8.24 27.67 -10.27
CA ARG A 13 -7.08 28.41 -9.73
C ARG A 13 -7.08 28.37 -8.20
N ARG A 14 -8.22 28.68 -7.57
CA ARG A 14 -8.40 28.64 -6.11
C ARG A 14 -8.20 27.23 -5.54
N TYR A 15 -8.69 26.20 -6.25
CA TYR A 15 -8.47 24.80 -5.87
C TYR A 15 -6.98 24.42 -5.89
N LEU A 16 -6.28 24.72 -6.98
CA LEU A 16 -4.84 24.42 -7.12
C LEU A 16 -3.98 25.18 -6.11
N GLU A 17 -4.36 26.42 -5.80
CA GLU A 17 -3.71 27.20 -4.75
C GLU A 17 -3.87 26.52 -3.38
N LYS A 18 -5.08 26.09 -3.03
CA LYS A 18 -5.34 25.36 -1.77
C LYS A 18 -4.54 24.06 -1.69
N GLU A 19 -4.44 23.30 -2.78
CA GLU A 19 -3.59 22.08 -2.86
C GLU A 19 -2.10 22.38 -2.68
N ARG A 20 -1.61 23.51 -3.20
CA ARG A 20 -0.23 23.96 -2.94
C ARG A 20 -0.01 24.26 -1.46
N LEU A 21 -0.92 25.02 -0.84
CA LEU A 21 -0.84 25.35 0.59
C LEU A 21 -0.90 24.08 1.46
N HIS A 22 -1.72 23.09 1.10
CA HIS A 22 -1.74 21.80 1.78
C HIS A 22 -0.39 21.09 1.73
N ARG A 23 0.25 21.02 0.55
CA ARG A 23 1.58 20.40 0.39
C ARG A 23 2.66 21.12 1.21
N GLU A 24 2.66 22.45 1.19
CA GLU A 24 3.57 23.27 2.00
C GLU A 24 3.38 23.02 3.50
N ARG A 25 2.13 22.92 3.97
CA ARG A 25 1.84 22.61 5.38
C ARG A 25 2.33 21.22 5.77
N GLU A 26 2.17 20.21 4.92
CA GLU A 26 2.67 18.88 5.21
C GLU A 26 4.21 18.83 5.24
N GLN A 27 4.89 19.69 4.48
CA GLN A 27 6.35 19.86 4.60
C GLN A 27 6.73 20.50 5.94
N LEU A 28 6.08 21.60 6.34
CA LEU A 28 6.32 22.25 7.64
C LEU A 28 6.03 21.31 8.81
N LYS A 29 5.00 20.45 8.73
CA LYS A 29 4.74 19.42 9.74
C LYS A 29 5.88 18.43 9.90
N LYS A 30 6.45 17.97 8.79
CA LYS A 30 7.61 17.05 8.80
C LYS A 30 8.81 17.74 9.46
N GLU A 31 9.10 18.96 9.05
CA GLU A 31 10.18 19.77 9.61
C GLU A 31 9.98 20.03 11.12
N HIS A 32 8.77 20.41 11.55
CA HIS A 32 8.45 20.57 12.96
C HIS A 32 8.68 19.27 13.74
N LYS A 33 8.29 18.12 13.20
CA LYS A 33 8.54 16.82 13.84
C LYS A 33 10.04 16.53 14.00
N GLU A 34 10.84 16.83 13.00
CA GLU A 34 12.31 16.67 13.05
C GLU A 34 12.95 17.62 14.07
N LEU A 35 12.54 18.88 14.09
CA LEU A 35 13.01 19.88 15.06
C LEU A 35 12.62 19.50 16.49
N ARG A 36 11.41 18.96 16.69
CA ARG A 36 10.97 18.43 18.00
C ARG A 36 11.80 17.24 18.46
N ALA A 37 12.16 16.34 17.55
CA ALA A 37 13.05 15.23 17.88
C ALA A 37 14.45 15.73 18.28
N LYS A 38 15.00 16.71 17.54
CA LYS A 38 16.27 17.37 17.88
C LYS A 38 16.20 18.10 19.23
N GLU A 39 15.13 18.84 19.48
CA GLU A 39 14.88 19.51 20.76
C GLU A 39 14.89 18.51 21.91
N GLN A 40 14.16 17.40 21.78
CA GLN A 40 14.11 16.38 22.83
C GLN A 40 15.49 15.74 23.06
N HIS A 41 16.22 15.41 21.99
CA HIS A 41 17.57 14.88 22.08
C HIS A 41 18.54 15.84 22.81
N TYR A 42 18.52 17.13 22.46
CA TYR A 42 19.36 18.11 23.15
C TYR A 42 18.90 18.41 24.57
N LEU A 43 17.61 18.26 24.87
CA LEU A 43 17.09 18.38 26.24
C LEU A 43 17.58 17.22 27.12
N GLU A 44 17.59 16.00 26.59
CA GLU A 44 18.11 14.81 27.28
C GLU A 44 19.61 14.97 27.54
N LYS A 45 20.40 15.32 26.51
CA LYS A 45 21.83 15.65 26.69
C LYS A 45 22.05 16.75 27.72
N LEU A 46 21.29 17.84 27.65
CA LEU A 46 21.43 18.94 28.60
C LEU A 46 21.21 18.49 30.06
N LYS A 47 20.30 17.54 30.29
CA LYS A 47 20.08 16.96 31.63
C LYS A 47 21.26 16.10 32.07
N GLU A 48 21.79 15.25 31.19
CA GLU A 48 22.99 14.44 31.45
C GLU A 48 24.18 15.31 31.85
N GLU A 49 24.50 16.33 31.04
CA GLU A 49 25.62 17.25 31.30
C GLU A 49 25.42 18.05 32.60
N GLN A 50 24.18 18.44 32.92
CA GLN A 50 23.87 19.12 34.18
C GLN A 50 24.07 18.21 35.39
N GLU A 51 23.64 16.95 35.30
CA GLU A 51 23.85 15.96 36.37
C GLU A 51 25.33 15.67 36.59
N ASP A 52 26.15 15.62 35.54
CA ASP A 52 27.57 15.33 35.65
C ASP A 52 28.34 16.53 36.24
N VAL A 53 27.98 17.76 35.88
CA VAL A 53 28.46 18.97 36.56
C VAL A 53 28.08 18.92 38.06
N GLU A 54 26.82 18.61 38.39
CA GLU A 54 26.36 18.54 39.79
C GLU A 54 27.08 17.44 40.60
N LYS A 55 27.30 16.26 40.02
CA LYS A 55 28.04 15.17 40.68
C LYS A 55 29.48 15.59 40.98
N LEU A 56 30.17 16.21 40.01
CA LEU A 56 31.55 16.66 40.18
C LEU A 56 31.67 17.79 41.21
N GLU A 57 30.71 18.72 41.24
CA GLU A 57 30.64 19.80 42.23
C GLU A 57 30.31 19.29 43.64
N ARG A 58 29.33 18.40 43.80
CA ARG A 58 28.98 17.80 45.11
C ARG A 58 30.13 16.99 45.69
N MET A 59 30.81 16.17 44.89
CA MET A 59 32.01 15.45 45.33
C MET A 59 33.16 16.37 45.75
N SER A 60 33.17 17.63 45.31
CA SER A 60 34.14 18.64 45.73
C SER A 60 33.84 19.20 47.13
N LEU A 61 32.55 19.34 47.46
CA LEU A 61 32.09 19.86 48.75
C LEU A 61 32.13 18.81 49.86
N THR A 62 31.86 17.54 49.55
CA THR A 62 31.85 16.45 50.55
C THR A 62 33.27 16.01 50.97
N ASN A 63 34.27 16.26 50.13
CA ASN A 63 35.68 15.93 50.40
C ASN A 63 36.50 17.21 50.61
N LEU A 64 36.42 17.79 51.81
CA LEU A 64 37.19 18.97 52.24
C LEU A 64 38.70 18.79 52.00
N PHE A 65 39.17 19.39 50.90
CA PHE A 65 40.53 19.73 50.45
C PHE A 65 41.76 19.36 51.31
N VAL A 66 42.60 18.48 50.75
CA VAL A 66 44.08 18.61 50.81
C VAL A 66 44.74 18.36 49.42
N THR A 67 44.05 17.76 48.45
CA THR A 67 44.66 17.36 47.17
C THR A 67 43.79 17.70 45.95
N ILE A 68 43.35 18.96 45.81
CA ILE A 68 42.70 19.35 44.55
C ILE A 68 43.74 19.35 43.43
N THR A 69 43.59 18.36 42.57
CA THR A 69 44.38 18.11 41.38
C THR A 69 43.86 18.99 40.25
N SER A 70 44.75 19.70 39.54
CA SER A 70 44.45 20.50 38.32
C SER A 70 43.48 19.78 37.37
N LYS A 71 43.70 18.47 37.21
CA LYS A 71 42.91 17.58 36.36
C LYS A 71 41.40 17.53 36.68
N LYS A 72 40.98 17.71 37.93
CA LYS A 72 39.54 17.72 38.30
C LYS A 72 38.89 19.07 37.98
N LEU A 73 39.60 20.18 38.21
CA LEU A 73 39.14 21.52 37.83
C LEU A 73 38.95 21.63 36.30
N GLU A 74 39.93 21.12 35.54
CA GLU A 74 39.84 21.01 34.08
C GLU A 74 38.59 20.23 33.65
N ARG A 75 38.28 19.13 34.34
CA ARG A 75 37.10 18.31 34.04
C ARG A 75 35.78 19.03 34.35
N VAL A 76 35.66 19.71 35.50
CA VAL A 76 34.45 20.51 35.80
C VAL A 76 34.26 21.61 34.76
N GLU A 77 35.34 22.25 34.32
CA GLU A 77 35.24 23.30 33.30
C GLU A 77 34.84 22.73 31.93
N GLN A 78 35.32 21.55 31.57
CA GLN A 78 34.90 20.84 30.36
C GLN A 78 33.39 20.53 30.39
N GLU A 79 32.90 19.92 31.46
CA GLU A 79 31.49 19.48 31.58
C GLU A 79 30.55 20.71 31.63
N LYS A 80 31.01 21.83 32.22
CA LYS A 80 30.30 23.12 32.12
C LYS A 80 30.22 23.65 30.70
N ARG A 81 31.28 23.50 29.90
CA ARG A 81 31.27 23.91 28.48
C ARG A 81 30.30 23.02 27.68
N GLU A 82 30.33 21.72 27.90
CA GLU A 82 29.43 20.74 27.27
C GLU A 82 27.96 21.03 27.62
N ALA A 83 27.65 21.33 28.88
CA ALA A 83 26.32 21.76 29.32
C ALA A 83 25.85 23.08 28.66
N VAL A 84 26.75 24.05 28.50
CA VAL A 84 26.44 25.32 27.80
C VAL A 84 26.17 25.07 26.32
N GLU A 85 26.97 24.23 25.66
CA GLU A 85 26.78 23.85 24.26
C GLU A 85 25.44 23.13 24.06
N ALA A 86 25.13 22.14 24.90
CA ALA A 86 23.85 21.43 24.88
C ALA A 86 22.66 22.38 25.08
N ARG A 87 22.80 23.38 25.97
CA ARG A 87 21.77 24.41 26.20
C ARG A 87 21.55 25.31 24.99
N LEU A 88 22.62 25.71 24.30
CA LEU A 88 22.52 26.51 23.08
C LEU A 88 21.82 25.74 21.97
N LYS A 89 22.24 24.48 21.73
CA LYS A 89 21.62 23.60 20.73
C LYS A 89 20.15 23.30 21.03
N TRP A 90 19.81 23.05 22.29
CA TRP A 90 18.42 22.89 22.72
C TRP A 90 17.60 24.15 22.45
N ARG A 91 18.11 25.33 22.83
CA ARG A 91 17.41 26.60 22.64
C ARG A 91 17.16 26.90 21.16
N GLU A 92 18.17 26.66 20.32
CA GLU A 92 18.05 26.81 18.87
C GLU A 92 16.96 25.88 18.32
N ALA A 93 17.02 24.58 18.62
CA ALA A 93 16.02 23.61 18.17
C ALA A 93 14.61 23.94 18.68
N HIS A 94 14.48 24.38 19.94
CA HIS A 94 13.22 24.79 20.54
C HIS A 94 12.62 26.03 19.82
N GLN A 95 13.45 27.04 19.59
CA GLN A 95 13.02 28.27 18.93
C GLN A 95 12.60 28.02 17.48
N SER A 96 13.39 27.26 16.72
CA SER A 96 13.04 26.86 15.36
C SER A 96 11.74 26.04 15.33
N ALA A 97 11.55 25.11 16.28
CA ALA A 97 10.31 24.35 16.38
C ALA A 97 9.09 25.26 16.66
N LEU A 98 9.24 26.28 17.50
CA LEU A 98 8.18 27.26 17.75
C LEU A 98 7.85 28.11 16.52
N GLU A 99 8.86 28.52 15.76
CA GLU A 99 8.70 29.32 14.54
C GLU A 99 7.97 28.52 13.45
N VAL A 100 8.45 27.32 13.13
CA VAL A 100 7.80 26.43 12.16
C VAL A 100 6.36 26.11 12.57
N LYS A 101 6.10 25.92 13.87
CA LYS A 101 4.73 25.69 14.38
C LYS A 101 3.82 26.91 14.18
N LYS A 102 4.34 28.13 14.34
CA LYS A 102 3.58 29.36 14.08
C LYS A 102 3.25 29.49 12.59
N GLU A 103 4.21 29.19 11.72
CA GLU A 103 4.02 29.18 10.27
C GLU A 103 2.99 28.13 9.84
N GLU A 104 3.08 26.90 10.38
CA GLU A 104 2.09 25.84 10.14
C GLU A 104 0.68 26.30 10.53
N LYS A 105 0.54 26.96 11.67
CA LYS A 105 -0.74 27.50 12.15
C LYS A 105 -1.28 28.58 11.20
N ALA A 106 -0.47 29.57 10.84
CA ALA A 106 -0.86 30.63 9.91
C ALA A 106 -1.27 30.05 8.54
N LEU A 107 -0.55 29.04 8.06
CA LEU A 107 -0.88 28.34 6.82
C LEU A 107 -2.18 27.55 6.93
N SER A 108 -2.44 26.91 8.07
CA SER A 108 -3.71 26.22 8.34
C SER A 108 -4.90 27.18 8.37
N GLU A 109 -4.74 28.39 8.92
CA GLU A 109 -5.74 29.45 8.90
C GLU A 109 -6.04 29.91 7.47
N ARG A 110 -4.99 30.13 6.66
CA ARG A 110 -5.14 30.45 5.22
C ARG A 110 -5.88 29.35 4.44
N ILE A 111 -5.52 28.08 4.66
CA ILE A 111 -6.19 26.93 4.04
C ILE A 111 -7.69 26.90 4.40
N THR A 112 -8.01 27.21 5.65
CA THR A 112 -9.40 27.24 6.14
C THR A 112 -10.16 28.40 5.50
N ALA A 113 -9.55 29.58 5.41
CA ALA A 113 -10.12 30.76 4.76
C ALA A 113 -10.43 30.54 3.26
N CYS A 114 -9.70 29.66 2.58
CA CYS A 114 -9.99 29.30 1.19
C CYS A 114 -11.37 28.62 1.00
N GLY A 115 -12.01 28.13 2.07
CA GLY A 115 -13.30 27.44 1.99
C GLY A 115 -13.19 26.09 1.27
N ASN A 116 -14.16 25.74 0.43
CA ASN A 116 -14.15 24.48 -0.34
C ASN A 116 -14.13 24.72 -1.86
N PRO A 117 -13.02 25.24 -2.42
CA PRO A 117 -12.91 25.53 -3.85
C PRO A 117 -12.96 24.25 -4.70
N LYS A 118 -12.64 23.08 -4.11
CA LYS A 118 -12.78 21.78 -4.78
C LYS A 118 -14.25 21.48 -5.09
N ALA A 119 -15.15 21.64 -4.11
CA ALA A 119 -16.58 21.42 -4.32
C ALA A 119 -17.18 22.44 -5.29
N GLU A 120 -16.76 23.70 -5.20
CA GLU A 120 -17.16 24.76 -6.14
C GLU A 120 -16.73 24.44 -7.57
N TYR A 121 -15.47 24.03 -7.76
CA TYR A 121 -14.93 23.59 -9.04
C TYR A 121 -15.71 22.39 -9.60
N GLU A 122 -15.96 21.37 -8.78
CA GLU A 122 -16.68 20.17 -9.21
C GLU A 122 -18.12 20.48 -9.62
N GLY A 123 -18.81 21.34 -8.86
CA GLY A 123 -20.17 21.77 -9.20
C GLY A 123 -20.23 22.51 -10.54
N LEU A 124 -19.29 23.44 -10.78
CA LEU A 124 -19.18 24.17 -12.04
C LEU A 124 -18.81 23.25 -13.21
N TYR A 125 -17.92 22.27 -12.96
CA TYR A 125 -17.53 21.27 -13.94
C TYR A 125 -18.74 20.43 -14.40
N GLN A 126 -19.53 19.90 -13.46
CA GLN A 126 -20.72 19.12 -13.79
C GLN A 126 -21.77 19.97 -14.52
N ARG A 127 -21.99 21.21 -14.09
CA ARG A 127 -22.92 22.12 -14.76
C ARG A 127 -22.49 22.40 -16.21
N LYS A 128 -21.19 22.58 -16.45
CA LYS A 128 -20.65 22.78 -17.80
C LYS A 128 -20.75 21.53 -18.67
N LYS A 129 -20.43 20.36 -18.11
CA LYS A 129 -20.61 19.06 -18.77
C LYS A 129 -22.08 18.87 -19.20
N GLN A 130 -23.02 19.11 -18.29
CA GLN A 130 -24.45 18.95 -18.57
C GLN A 130 -24.96 19.96 -19.61
N PHE A 131 -24.47 21.20 -19.57
CA PHE A 131 -24.77 22.19 -20.59
C PHE A 131 -24.33 21.71 -21.99
N LEU A 132 -23.08 21.24 -22.13
CA LEU A 132 -22.55 20.73 -23.40
C LEU A 132 -23.35 19.54 -23.92
N ILE A 133 -23.76 18.62 -23.04
CA ILE A 133 -24.61 17.48 -23.40
C ILE A 133 -26.00 17.95 -23.85
N SER A 134 -26.64 18.85 -23.09
CA SER A 134 -28.02 19.31 -23.35
C SER A 134 -28.16 20.10 -24.66
N LYS A 135 -27.06 20.72 -25.11
CA LYS A 135 -26.99 21.43 -26.39
C LYS A 135 -27.04 20.48 -27.60
N GLY A 136 -26.73 19.20 -27.43
CA GLY A 136 -26.77 18.20 -28.51
C GLY A 136 -25.75 18.46 -29.63
N GLU A 137 -24.70 19.24 -29.36
CA GLU A 137 -23.63 19.51 -30.32
C GLU A 137 -22.61 18.36 -30.33
N GLU A 138 -21.77 18.28 -31.37
CA GLU A 138 -20.74 17.22 -31.57
C GLU A 138 -19.95 16.90 -30.29
N LYS A 139 -19.61 17.93 -29.51
CA LYS A 139 -18.87 17.80 -28.25
C LYS A 139 -19.68 17.16 -27.12
N GLY A 140 -20.98 17.44 -27.06
CA GLY A 140 -21.91 16.81 -26.12
C GLY A 140 -22.11 15.32 -26.43
N GLU A 141 -22.29 14.97 -27.70
CA GLU A 141 -22.37 13.58 -28.15
C GLU A 141 -21.06 12.82 -27.87
N ARG A 142 -19.91 13.44 -28.13
CA ARG A 142 -18.59 12.86 -27.80
C ARG A 142 -18.45 12.64 -26.29
N LEU A 143 -18.88 13.58 -25.46
CA LEU A 143 -18.87 13.43 -24.00
C LEU A 143 -19.73 12.26 -23.52
N LEU A 144 -20.90 12.03 -24.14
CA LEU A 144 -21.75 10.88 -23.83
C LEU A 144 -21.05 9.57 -24.18
N LYS A 145 -20.53 9.42 -25.41
CA LYS A 145 -19.80 8.22 -25.85
C LYS A 145 -18.58 7.91 -24.98
N LEU A 146 -17.79 8.94 -24.63
CA LEU A 146 -16.65 8.78 -23.72
C LEU A 146 -17.10 8.37 -22.31
N SER A 147 -18.22 8.91 -21.83
CA SER A 147 -18.78 8.56 -20.51
C SER A 147 -19.27 7.11 -20.49
N GLU A 148 -19.96 6.65 -21.53
CA GLU A 148 -20.41 5.27 -21.68
C GLU A 148 -19.22 4.31 -21.69
N LYS A 149 -18.21 4.57 -22.54
CA LYS A 149 -17.00 3.76 -22.61
C LYS A 149 -16.25 3.70 -21.27
N ARG A 150 -16.13 4.84 -20.59
CA ARG A 150 -15.50 4.89 -19.27
C ARG A 150 -16.27 4.08 -18.23
N SER A 151 -17.61 4.16 -18.22
CA SER A 151 -18.44 3.37 -17.32
C SER A 151 -18.28 1.86 -17.56
N MET A 152 -18.21 1.43 -18.84
CA MET A 152 -17.92 0.03 -19.18
C MET A 152 -16.53 -0.40 -18.67
N LEU A 153 -15.48 0.39 -18.93
CA LEU A 153 -14.12 0.10 -18.44
C LEU A 153 -14.03 0.05 -16.91
N GLN A 154 -14.77 0.91 -16.21
CA GLN A 154 -14.81 0.91 -14.75
C GLN A 154 -15.47 -0.36 -14.19
N ALA A 155 -16.53 -0.86 -14.84
CA ALA A 155 -17.12 -2.15 -14.48
C ALA A 155 -16.13 -3.30 -14.70
N GLU A 156 -15.48 -3.36 -15.87
CA GLU A 156 -14.47 -4.38 -16.17
C GLU A 156 -13.28 -4.36 -15.19
N LEU A 157 -12.83 -3.17 -14.79
CA LEU A 157 -11.78 -3.05 -13.77
C LEU A 157 -12.19 -3.65 -12.43
N VAL A 158 -13.48 -3.59 -12.05
CA VAL A 158 -13.97 -4.24 -10.83
C VAL A 158 -13.85 -5.76 -10.97
N GLU A 159 -14.38 -6.33 -12.05
CA GLU A 159 -14.33 -7.78 -12.33
C GLU A 159 -12.87 -8.29 -12.35
N ILE A 160 -11.95 -7.57 -13.02
CA ILE A 160 -10.53 -7.92 -13.06
C ILE A 160 -9.92 -7.95 -11.64
N ASN A 161 -10.30 -7.00 -10.77
CA ASN A 161 -9.82 -6.99 -9.39
C ASN A 161 -10.33 -8.18 -8.58
N GLU A 162 -11.59 -8.57 -8.78
CA GLU A 162 -12.19 -9.73 -8.13
C GLU A 162 -11.48 -11.03 -8.57
N ALA A 163 -11.19 -11.17 -9.86
CA ALA A 163 -10.39 -12.26 -10.39
C ALA A 163 -8.97 -12.30 -9.80
N ILE A 164 -8.27 -11.15 -9.75
CA ILE A 164 -6.93 -11.07 -9.13
C ILE A 164 -6.98 -11.51 -7.66
N HIS A 165 -7.97 -11.05 -6.90
CA HIS A 165 -8.13 -11.43 -5.50
C HIS A 165 -8.42 -12.93 -5.31
N ALA A 166 -9.26 -13.52 -6.15
CA ALA A 166 -9.51 -14.95 -6.14
C ALA A 166 -8.25 -15.75 -6.50
N GLY A 167 -7.50 -15.32 -7.51
CA GLY A 167 -6.23 -15.95 -7.92
C GLY A 167 -5.15 -15.88 -6.85
N GLN A 168 -5.03 -14.75 -6.15
CA GLN A 168 -4.12 -14.62 -4.99
C GLN A 168 -4.49 -15.59 -3.86
N SER A 169 -5.79 -15.76 -3.61
CA SER A 169 -6.30 -16.71 -2.61
C SER A 169 -6.01 -18.17 -3.00
N ALA A 170 -6.15 -18.48 -4.29
CA ALA A 170 -5.78 -19.78 -4.85
C ALA A 170 -4.28 -20.05 -4.71
N MET A 171 -3.42 -19.09 -5.07
CA MET A 171 -1.96 -19.18 -4.91
C MET A 171 -1.53 -19.46 -3.47
N GLN A 172 -2.10 -18.74 -2.49
CA GLN A 172 -1.81 -18.97 -1.07
C GLN A 172 -2.22 -20.37 -0.62
N SER A 173 -3.33 -20.89 -1.15
CA SER A 173 -3.84 -22.21 -0.78
C SER A 173 -3.02 -23.32 -1.43
N LEU A 174 -2.57 -23.13 -2.67
CA LEU A 174 -1.64 -24.03 -3.36
C LEU A 174 -0.29 -24.10 -2.65
N GLU A 175 0.19 -22.98 -2.12
CA GLU A 175 1.42 -22.98 -1.31
C GLU A 175 1.26 -23.83 -0.05
N LYS A 176 0.15 -23.66 0.67
CA LYS A 176 -0.16 -24.49 1.86
C LYS A 176 -0.29 -25.96 1.51
N ALA A 177 -0.92 -26.28 0.38
CA ALA A 177 -1.03 -27.64 -0.11
C ALA A 177 0.35 -28.24 -0.43
N SER A 178 1.23 -27.49 -1.11
CA SER A 178 2.60 -27.92 -1.41
C SER A 178 3.42 -28.18 -0.13
N VAL A 179 3.34 -27.29 0.86
CA VAL A 179 4.01 -27.47 2.18
C VAL A 179 3.47 -28.71 2.92
N SER A 180 2.16 -28.94 2.88
CA SER A 180 1.52 -30.07 3.56
C SER A 180 1.86 -31.39 2.88
N LEU A 181 1.85 -31.44 1.54
CA LEU A 181 2.30 -32.58 0.75
C LEU A 181 3.77 -32.91 1.00
N THR A 182 4.65 -31.90 1.04
CA THR A 182 6.08 -32.08 1.38
C THR A 182 6.25 -32.70 2.76
N SER A 183 5.44 -32.25 3.73
CA SER A 183 5.46 -32.81 5.07
C SER A 183 5.02 -34.27 5.07
N ALA A 184 3.93 -34.59 4.37
CA ALA A 184 3.42 -35.95 4.25
C ALA A 184 4.42 -36.91 3.55
N GLU A 185 5.12 -36.45 2.50
CA GLU A 185 6.14 -37.21 1.77
C GLU A 185 7.37 -37.52 2.64
N ASN A 186 7.88 -36.51 3.36
CA ASN A 186 9.05 -36.66 4.24
C ASN A 186 8.80 -37.64 5.40
N TRP A 187 7.56 -37.69 5.92
CA TRP A 187 7.17 -38.69 6.91
C TRP A 187 7.02 -40.10 6.32
N GLY A 188 6.60 -40.22 5.06
CA GLY A 188 6.55 -41.49 4.33
C GLY A 188 7.92 -42.11 4.06
N ALA A 189 8.94 -41.28 3.77
CA ALA A 189 10.32 -41.73 3.59
C ALA A 189 10.98 -42.22 4.90
N LEU A 190 10.57 -41.65 6.04
CA LEU A 190 11.06 -42.05 7.38
C LEU A 190 10.60 -43.47 7.77
N ASP A 191 9.39 -43.88 7.34
CA ASP A 191 8.77 -45.19 7.59
C ASP A 191 9.55 -46.35 6.92
N MET A 192 10.32 -46.06 5.86
CA MET A 192 11.18 -47.04 5.18
C MET A 192 12.53 -47.28 5.87
N LEU A 193 12.92 -46.42 6.83
CA LEU A 193 14.25 -46.43 7.47
C LEU A 193 14.26 -46.86 8.94
N GLY A 194 13.11 -46.99 9.61
CA GLY A 194 13.07 -47.43 11.01
C GLY A 194 11.67 -47.64 11.56
N GLY A 195 11.23 -48.90 11.62
CA GLY A 195 9.87 -49.25 12.04
C GLY A 195 9.58 -49.06 13.54
N GLY A 196 8.28 -49.00 13.87
CA GLY A 196 7.77 -49.31 15.21
C GLY A 196 6.66 -48.39 15.73
N LEU A 197 5.40 -48.85 15.59
CA LEU A 197 4.15 -48.59 16.35
C LEU A 197 3.72 -47.19 16.86
N LEU A 198 4.61 -46.20 17.05
CA LEU A 198 4.24 -44.82 17.39
C LEU A 198 3.95 -43.96 16.14
N THR A 199 4.20 -44.51 14.95
CA THR A 199 4.18 -43.79 13.67
C THR A 199 2.79 -43.64 13.04
N THR A 200 1.81 -44.46 13.41
CA THR A 200 0.51 -44.51 12.70
C THR A 200 -0.40 -43.31 12.94
N ALA A 201 -0.42 -42.75 14.16
CA ALA A 201 -1.31 -41.63 14.52
C ALA A 201 -0.83 -40.28 13.94
N VAL A 202 0.47 -40.01 14.00
CA VAL A 202 1.08 -38.81 13.40
C VAL A 202 1.02 -38.87 11.87
N LYS A 203 1.14 -40.08 11.29
CA LYS A 203 0.98 -40.32 9.85
C LYS A 203 -0.40 -39.96 9.33
N HIS A 204 -1.47 -40.36 10.03
CA HIS A 204 -2.84 -39.96 9.64
C HIS A 204 -3.00 -38.45 9.70
N SER A 205 -2.58 -37.81 10.81
CA SER A 205 -2.72 -36.36 10.95
C SER A 205 -2.03 -35.56 9.83
N ARG A 206 -0.87 -35.98 9.32
CA ARG A 206 -0.17 -35.26 8.25
C ARG A 206 -0.76 -35.49 6.86
N VAL A 207 -1.34 -36.66 6.63
CA VAL A 207 -2.09 -36.94 5.41
C VAL A 207 -3.41 -36.16 5.43
N ASP A 208 -4.11 -36.14 6.56
CA ASP A 208 -5.35 -35.37 6.77
C ASP A 208 -5.12 -33.85 6.63
N ASP A 209 -3.97 -33.34 7.10
CA ASP A 209 -3.56 -31.95 6.90
C ASP A 209 -3.39 -31.63 5.39
N ALA A 210 -2.72 -32.53 4.66
CA ALA A 210 -2.51 -32.38 3.21
C ALA A 210 -3.83 -32.45 2.43
N ASP A 211 -4.70 -33.37 2.81
CA ASP A 211 -6.06 -33.55 2.29
C ASP A 211 -6.90 -32.27 2.43
N THR A 212 -6.93 -31.72 3.64
CA THR A 212 -7.62 -30.46 3.94
C THR A 212 -7.04 -29.29 3.14
N ALA A 213 -5.72 -29.22 3.01
CA ALA A 213 -5.04 -28.15 2.27
C ALA A 213 -5.33 -28.22 0.76
N ILE A 214 -5.35 -29.43 0.18
CA ILE A 214 -5.69 -29.67 -1.22
C ILE A 214 -7.15 -29.28 -1.49
N HIS A 215 -8.09 -29.72 -0.67
CA HIS A 215 -9.49 -29.34 -0.80
C HIS A 215 -9.71 -27.82 -0.72
N THR A 216 -8.96 -27.14 0.15
CA THR A 216 -9.00 -25.69 0.24
C THR A 216 -8.47 -25.02 -1.03
N ALA A 217 -7.36 -25.53 -1.58
CA ALA A 217 -6.80 -25.04 -2.84
C ALA A 217 -7.77 -25.22 -4.01
N GLN A 218 -8.42 -26.39 -4.10
CA GLN A 218 -9.43 -26.68 -5.12
C GLN A 218 -10.60 -25.71 -5.08
N ARG A 219 -11.12 -25.41 -3.88
CA ARG A 219 -12.23 -24.46 -3.72
C ARG A 219 -11.85 -23.06 -4.20
N HIS A 220 -10.65 -22.58 -3.86
CA HIS A 220 -10.19 -21.26 -4.31
C HIS A 220 -9.87 -21.22 -5.81
N LEU A 221 -9.35 -22.31 -6.38
CA LEU A 221 -9.15 -22.43 -7.82
C LEU A 221 -10.47 -22.39 -8.59
N ARG A 222 -11.52 -23.08 -8.11
CA ARG A 222 -12.85 -23.00 -8.72
C ARG A 222 -13.42 -21.59 -8.65
N LYS A 223 -13.25 -20.91 -7.51
CA LYS A 223 -13.66 -19.51 -7.40
C LYS A 223 -12.92 -18.66 -8.44
N PHE A 224 -11.59 -18.77 -8.50
CA PHE A 224 -10.78 -18.02 -9.45
C PHE A 224 -11.16 -18.30 -10.91
N ALA A 225 -11.46 -19.55 -11.24
CA ALA A 225 -11.97 -19.94 -12.55
C ALA A 225 -13.26 -19.21 -12.91
N ASN A 226 -14.24 -19.19 -12.00
CA ASN A 226 -15.50 -18.49 -12.22
C ASN A 226 -15.29 -16.98 -12.41
N GLU A 227 -14.46 -16.35 -11.56
CA GLU A 227 -14.17 -14.91 -11.71
C GLU A 227 -13.50 -14.58 -13.05
N ILE A 228 -12.68 -15.51 -13.60
CA ILE A 228 -12.08 -15.34 -14.94
C ILE A 228 -13.14 -15.50 -16.05
N GLU A 229 -14.06 -16.45 -15.90
CA GLU A 229 -15.14 -16.70 -16.88
C GLU A 229 -16.10 -15.51 -16.98
N ASP A 230 -16.31 -14.80 -15.87
CA ASP A 230 -17.13 -13.59 -15.84
C ASP A 230 -16.47 -12.39 -16.56
N LEU A 231 -15.15 -12.44 -16.83
CA LEU A 231 -14.44 -11.43 -17.61
C LEU A 231 -14.82 -11.50 -19.09
N GLY A 232 -15.25 -10.38 -19.66
CA GLY A 232 -15.54 -10.27 -21.11
C GLY A 232 -17.02 -10.45 -21.48
N ASN A 233 -17.93 -10.51 -20.50
CA ASN A 233 -19.37 -10.43 -20.80
C ASN A 233 -19.81 -9.04 -21.31
N HIS A 234 -19.05 -7.97 -21.05
CA HIS A 234 -19.44 -6.59 -21.43
C HIS A 234 -18.53 -5.95 -22.48
N TYR A 235 -17.36 -6.53 -22.73
CA TYR A 235 -16.40 -6.04 -23.71
C TYR A 235 -15.96 -7.25 -24.51
N ASP A 236 -15.93 -7.15 -25.85
CA ASP A 236 -15.49 -8.19 -26.79
C ASP A 236 -13.96 -8.38 -26.67
N ILE A 237 -13.51 -8.57 -25.44
CA ILE A 237 -12.16 -8.88 -25.07
C ILE A 237 -12.04 -10.33 -25.48
N ASN A 238 -11.58 -10.53 -26.71
CA ASN A 238 -10.85 -11.74 -27.07
C ASN A 238 -9.61 -11.78 -26.18
N LEU A 239 -9.84 -12.13 -24.91
CA LEU A 239 -8.84 -12.30 -23.88
C LEU A 239 -8.06 -13.53 -24.31
N ARG A 240 -7.06 -13.30 -25.15
CA ARG A 240 -5.88 -14.15 -25.23
C ARG A 240 -5.12 -13.99 -23.91
N ILE A 241 -5.75 -14.31 -22.78
CA ILE A 241 -5.01 -14.80 -21.61
C ILE A 241 -4.25 -15.98 -22.19
N SER A 242 -2.93 -15.91 -22.17
CA SER A 242 -2.11 -16.91 -22.85
C SER A 242 -2.26 -18.22 -22.09
N GLY A 243 -3.25 -19.05 -22.50
CA GLY A 243 -3.57 -20.34 -21.88
C GLY A 243 -4.58 -20.31 -20.72
N GLY A 244 -5.09 -19.16 -20.27
CA GLY A 244 -5.91 -19.04 -19.04
C GLY A 244 -7.34 -19.58 -19.11
N LEU A 245 -8.01 -19.50 -20.26
CA LEU A 245 -9.29 -20.22 -20.47
C LEU A 245 -9.08 -21.74 -20.53
N THR A 246 -7.86 -22.19 -20.84
CA THR A 246 -7.49 -23.62 -20.88
C THR A 246 -6.96 -24.13 -19.53
N VAL A 247 -6.65 -23.22 -18.59
CA VAL A 247 -6.25 -23.53 -17.21
C VAL A 247 -7.42 -24.17 -16.47
N VAL A 248 -8.63 -23.62 -16.56
CA VAL A 248 -9.78 -24.16 -15.82
C VAL A 248 -10.07 -25.62 -16.19
N ASP A 249 -10.20 -25.93 -17.48
CA ASP A 249 -10.50 -27.29 -17.94
C ASP A 249 -9.37 -28.29 -17.57
N TYR A 250 -8.11 -27.90 -17.75
CA TYR A 250 -6.96 -28.77 -17.43
C TYR A 250 -6.79 -29.01 -15.91
N PHE A 251 -7.09 -27.99 -15.09
CA PHE A 251 -6.91 -28.07 -13.63
C PHE A 251 -8.02 -28.86 -12.96
N LEU A 252 -9.25 -28.75 -13.49
CA LEU A 252 -10.40 -29.50 -12.98
C LEU A 252 -10.33 -30.97 -13.41
N ASP A 253 -9.81 -31.28 -14.59
CA ASP A 253 -9.74 -32.66 -15.10
C ASP A 253 -8.57 -33.48 -14.51
N GLY A 254 -7.43 -32.85 -14.19
CA GLY A 254 -6.25 -33.53 -13.61
C GLY A 254 -6.28 -33.64 -12.07
N LEU A 255 -6.21 -32.49 -11.38
CA LEU A 255 -5.92 -32.44 -9.94
C LEU A 255 -7.07 -32.95 -9.08
N LEU A 256 -8.30 -32.76 -9.54
CA LEU A 256 -9.48 -33.24 -8.83
C LEU A 256 -9.64 -34.75 -8.92
N VAL A 257 -9.25 -35.34 -10.06
CA VAL A 257 -9.51 -36.75 -10.36
C VAL A 257 -8.36 -37.62 -9.85
N ASP A 258 -7.11 -37.22 -10.06
CA ASP A 258 -5.95 -38.09 -9.79
C ASP A 258 -5.67 -38.29 -8.29
N TRP A 259 -5.91 -37.28 -7.46
CA TRP A 259 -5.78 -37.41 -6.01
C TRP A 259 -6.90 -38.28 -5.40
N PHE A 260 -8.14 -38.18 -5.93
CA PHE A 260 -9.29 -38.97 -5.48
C PHE A 260 -9.15 -40.47 -5.81
N VAL A 261 -8.46 -40.81 -6.91
CA VAL A 261 -8.42 -42.19 -7.42
C VAL A 261 -7.23 -42.99 -6.87
N GLN A 262 -6.11 -42.38 -6.48
CA GLN A 262 -4.88 -43.16 -6.20
C GLN A 262 -4.05 -42.83 -4.94
N ASN A 263 -4.36 -41.81 -4.12
CA ASN A 263 -3.56 -41.48 -2.91
C ASN A 263 -2.04 -41.40 -3.16
N LYS A 264 -1.63 -40.98 -4.37
CA LYS A 264 -0.22 -40.89 -4.77
C LYS A 264 0.33 -39.50 -4.44
N ILE A 265 0.90 -39.36 -3.24
CA ILE A 265 1.48 -38.11 -2.73
C ILE A 265 2.47 -37.49 -3.74
N GLN A 266 3.30 -38.30 -4.41
CA GLN A 266 4.33 -37.82 -5.32
C GLN A 266 3.78 -37.25 -6.64
N SER A 267 2.69 -37.80 -7.20
CA SER A 267 2.05 -37.22 -8.39
C SER A 267 1.31 -35.92 -8.05
N SER A 268 0.73 -35.83 -6.85
CA SER A 268 0.06 -34.61 -6.38
C SER A 268 1.01 -33.42 -6.20
N HIS A 269 2.29 -33.65 -5.91
CA HIS A 269 3.27 -32.58 -5.70
C HIS A 269 3.63 -31.85 -7.00
N GLU A 270 3.95 -32.61 -8.05
CA GLU A 270 4.27 -32.06 -9.37
C GLU A 270 3.06 -31.33 -9.97
N GLU A 271 1.87 -31.89 -9.76
CA GLU A 271 0.63 -31.29 -10.23
C GLU A 271 0.31 -29.95 -9.53
N VAL A 272 0.41 -29.90 -8.20
CA VAL A 272 0.27 -28.64 -7.44
C VAL A 272 1.28 -27.59 -7.89
N ARG A 273 2.51 -28.02 -8.21
CA ARG A 273 3.56 -27.13 -8.71
C ARG A 273 3.22 -26.53 -10.08
N GLU A 274 2.77 -27.36 -11.03
CA GLU A 274 2.36 -26.91 -12.36
C GLU A 274 1.13 -25.99 -12.30
N ILE A 275 0.16 -26.33 -11.47
CA ILE A 275 -1.04 -25.53 -11.20
C ILE A 275 -0.67 -24.17 -10.60
N ARG A 276 0.26 -24.13 -9.65
CA ARG A 276 0.76 -22.89 -9.06
C ARG A 276 1.45 -22.02 -10.11
N LYS A 277 2.28 -22.61 -10.98
CA LYS A 277 2.95 -21.88 -12.07
C LYS A 277 1.93 -21.24 -13.02
N LYS A 278 0.97 -22.02 -13.51
CA LYS A 278 -0.07 -21.54 -14.42
C LYS A 278 -1.00 -20.51 -13.75
N THR A 279 -1.33 -20.67 -12.47
CA THR A 279 -2.10 -19.67 -11.69
C THR A 279 -1.32 -18.36 -11.58
N HIS A 280 0.00 -18.44 -11.37
CA HIS A 280 0.85 -17.25 -11.33
C HIS A 280 0.93 -16.55 -12.69
N GLU A 281 1.06 -17.30 -13.80
CA GLU A 281 1.01 -16.76 -15.16
C GLU A 281 -0.32 -16.04 -15.44
N ALA A 282 -1.45 -16.63 -15.07
CA ALA A 282 -2.76 -15.99 -15.20
C ALA A 282 -2.88 -14.70 -14.36
N LEU A 283 -2.33 -14.67 -13.15
CA LEU A 283 -2.29 -13.45 -12.34
C LEU A 283 -1.47 -12.34 -12.99
N LEU A 284 -0.33 -12.65 -13.60
CA LEU A 284 0.49 -11.67 -14.31
C LEU A 284 -0.27 -11.08 -15.52
N ASP A 285 -1.01 -11.92 -16.26
CA ASP A 285 -1.85 -11.49 -17.37
C ASP A 285 -2.98 -10.55 -16.88
N LEU A 286 -3.66 -10.90 -15.79
CA LEU A 286 -4.70 -10.06 -15.18
C LEU A 286 -4.16 -8.72 -14.68
N GLU A 287 -3.01 -8.72 -14.01
CA GLU A 287 -2.36 -7.48 -13.56
C GLU A 287 -1.94 -6.59 -14.74
N SER A 288 -1.47 -7.20 -15.83
CA SER A 288 -1.16 -6.47 -17.07
C SER A 288 -2.41 -5.84 -17.67
N LEU A 289 -3.50 -6.60 -17.76
CA LEU A 289 -4.80 -6.12 -18.26
C LEU A 289 -5.35 -4.98 -17.39
N GLN A 290 -5.31 -5.14 -16.07
CA GLN A 290 -5.71 -4.11 -15.11
C GLN A 290 -4.96 -2.80 -15.36
N ARG A 291 -3.64 -2.85 -15.55
CA ARG A 291 -2.81 -1.67 -15.84
C ARG A 291 -3.18 -1.03 -17.17
N GLN A 292 -3.45 -1.83 -18.20
CA GLN A 292 -3.88 -1.33 -19.50
C GLN A 292 -5.22 -0.58 -19.39
N PHE A 293 -6.22 -1.20 -18.74
CA PHE A 293 -7.55 -0.62 -18.59
C PHE A 293 -7.54 0.63 -17.70
N ALA A 294 -6.74 0.62 -16.62
CA ALA A 294 -6.55 1.80 -15.78
C ALA A 294 -5.89 2.96 -16.56
N THR A 295 -4.96 2.64 -17.46
CA THR A 295 -4.33 3.64 -18.35
C THR A 295 -5.35 4.20 -19.34
N GLU A 296 -6.19 3.35 -19.94
CA GLU A 296 -7.23 3.77 -20.87
C GLU A 296 -8.31 4.61 -20.18
N GLU A 297 -8.78 4.22 -18.99
CA GLU A 297 -9.70 5.00 -18.16
C GLU A 297 -9.15 6.40 -17.89
N THR A 298 -7.85 6.47 -17.54
CA THR A 298 -7.16 7.74 -17.30
C THR A 298 -7.10 8.60 -18.57
N GLN A 299 -6.88 7.99 -19.73
CA GLN A 299 -6.88 8.71 -21.01
C GLN A 299 -8.26 9.25 -21.36
N LEU A 300 -9.32 8.45 -21.21
CA LEU A 300 -10.71 8.89 -21.44
C LEU A 300 -11.08 10.03 -20.49
N THR A 301 -10.74 9.93 -19.22
CA THR A 301 -10.97 11.00 -18.24
C THR A 301 -10.24 12.29 -18.62
N LYS A 302 -8.98 12.21 -19.09
CA LYS A 302 -8.24 13.38 -19.60
C LYS A 302 -8.90 14.01 -20.83
N GLU A 303 -9.40 13.19 -21.76
CA GLU A 303 -10.09 13.67 -22.96
C GLU A 303 -11.40 14.37 -22.60
N MET A 304 -12.21 13.75 -21.73
CA MET A 304 -13.44 14.36 -21.20
C MET A 304 -13.14 15.69 -20.50
N ASP A 305 -12.12 15.72 -19.65
CA ASP A 305 -11.66 16.95 -18.99
C ASP A 305 -11.24 18.03 -19.98
N HIS A 306 -10.55 17.64 -21.06
CA HIS A 306 -10.14 18.57 -22.10
C HIS A 306 -11.36 19.20 -22.78
N ILE A 307 -12.35 18.39 -23.15
CA ILE A 307 -13.58 18.87 -23.78
C ILE A 307 -14.31 19.84 -22.84
N VAL A 308 -14.51 19.48 -21.57
CA VAL A 308 -15.22 20.32 -20.60
C VAL A 308 -14.45 21.61 -20.30
N ARG A 309 -13.12 21.56 -20.22
CA ARG A 309 -12.32 22.73 -19.83
C ARG A 309 -12.09 23.69 -20.98
N TYR A 310 -11.75 23.21 -22.18
CA TYR A 310 -11.25 24.05 -23.27
C TYR A 310 -12.26 24.27 -24.41
N THR A 311 -13.52 23.88 -24.20
CA THR A 311 -14.69 24.29 -24.99
C THR A 311 -15.48 25.36 -24.27
#